data_AF-A0A3S4HXI3-F1
#
_entry.id   AF-A0A3S4HXI3-F1
#
_cell.length_a   1.000
_cell.length_b   1.000
_cell.length_c   1.000
_cell.angle_alpha   90.00
_cell.angle_beta   90.00
_cell.angle_gamma   90.00
#
_symmetry.space_group_name_H-M   'P 1'
#
loop_
_entity.id
_entity.type
_entity.pdbx_description
1 polymer ?
#
loop_
_entity_poly.entity_id
_entity_poly.type
_entity_poly.pdbx_seq_one_letter_code
_entity_poly.pdbx_strand_id
1 'polypeptide(L)'
;MAKYAYYDPQSFIVLDWMDTELYNYPERKYLIEVTGQQWQEYANTNNRTWVNSETLSFVTAPPPGNFYKLEKGEWVFDETQMRMVLSDIKAAKIQQIKTRRDTVTADYIIIDGNHFHSDANSRIQQMSLTRMGQTKQIPAGLMWQTKNNGLIELTNDIAAQFETVTMDHDMHLFANAQRHIAAVEALGGYPGSARLRLFIRLAAMSQTTVWLACYKGRSEYRGIARFVDWLTRKVTRGIYSHCELAVEHGGNEYLCYSASFRDRGVRGKIIPLPDDKWDKLPLKATLPEVEAFFRKHNGKRYDWQGALGIALYNRERKDKLFCSEFLR
;
A
#
# COMPACT_ATOMS: atom_id res chain seq x y z
N MET A 1 -33.82 12.57 -10.80
CA MET A 1 -33.09 11.50 -11.50
C MET A 1 -31.64 11.94 -11.53
N ALA A 2 -30.79 11.41 -10.64
CA ALA A 2 -29.52 12.03 -10.34
C ALA A 2 -28.35 11.14 -10.73
N LYS A 3 -27.60 11.59 -11.73
CA LYS A 3 -26.36 10.96 -12.19
C LYS A 3 -25.22 11.86 -11.79
N TYR A 4 -24.09 11.27 -11.40
CA TYR A 4 -22.95 12.04 -10.93
C TYR A 4 -21.64 11.61 -11.60
N ALA A 5 -20.75 12.56 -11.82
CA ALA A 5 -19.34 12.29 -12.02
C ALA A 5 -18.62 12.42 -10.67
N TYR A 6 -17.91 11.36 -10.26
CA TYR A 6 -17.01 11.38 -9.12
C TYR A 6 -15.60 11.69 -9.62
N TYR A 7 -14.98 12.73 -9.10
CA TYR A 7 -13.66 13.17 -9.56
C TYR A 7 -12.68 13.33 -8.41
N ASP A 8 -11.39 13.25 -8.73
CA ASP A 8 -10.32 13.57 -7.79
C ASP A 8 -10.08 15.09 -7.79
N PRO A 9 -10.27 15.81 -6.68
CA PRO A 9 -10.02 17.25 -6.62
C PRO A 9 -8.53 17.62 -6.74
N GLN A 10 -7.61 16.65 -6.65
CA GLN A 10 -6.19 16.89 -6.85
C GLN A 10 -5.82 16.81 -8.32
N SER A 11 -6.13 15.70 -9.01
CA SER A 11 -5.78 15.53 -10.43
C SER A 11 -6.86 15.96 -11.43
N PHE A 12 -8.03 16.39 -10.92
CA PHE A 12 -9.21 16.77 -11.68
C PHE A 12 -9.70 15.70 -12.66
N ILE A 13 -9.26 14.45 -12.50
CA ILE A 13 -9.72 13.34 -13.32
C ILE A 13 -11.07 12.84 -12.81
N VAL A 14 -11.98 12.51 -13.72
CA VAL A 14 -13.17 11.74 -13.38
C VAL A 14 -12.74 10.30 -13.08
N LEU A 15 -12.94 9.89 -11.84
CA LEU A 15 -12.62 8.56 -11.32
C LEU A 15 -13.71 7.56 -11.67
N ASP A 16 -14.98 7.99 -11.58
CA ASP A 16 -16.14 7.14 -11.82
C ASP A 16 -17.39 7.92 -12.24
N TRP A 17 -18.33 7.22 -12.87
CA TRP A 17 -19.65 7.71 -13.26
C TRP A 17 -20.71 6.95 -12.47
N MET A 18 -21.46 7.67 -11.63
CA MET A 18 -22.36 7.09 -10.65
C MET A 18 -23.82 7.29 -11.05
N ASP A 19 -24.52 6.18 -11.27
CA ASP A 19 -25.97 6.15 -11.48
C ASP A 19 -26.67 5.70 -10.19
N THR A 20 -27.17 6.65 -9.40
CA THR A 20 -27.78 6.37 -8.09
C THR A 20 -29.19 5.78 -8.19
N GLU A 21 -29.75 5.69 -9.39
CA GLU A 21 -31.02 4.99 -9.63
C GLU A 21 -30.82 3.47 -9.69
N LEU A 22 -29.65 3.05 -10.19
CA LEU A 22 -29.32 1.66 -10.40
C LEU A 22 -28.55 1.04 -9.22
N TYR A 23 -27.79 1.86 -8.48
CA TYR A 23 -26.86 1.37 -7.48
C TYR A 23 -26.81 2.27 -6.23
N ASN A 24 -26.68 1.64 -5.07
CA ASN A 24 -26.41 2.35 -3.81
C ASN A 24 -24.91 2.47 -3.61
N TYR A 25 -24.39 3.70 -3.59
CA TYR A 25 -22.96 3.96 -3.41
C TYR A 25 -22.67 4.41 -1.98
N PRO A 26 -21.47 4.09 -1.44
CA PRO A 26 -21.01 4.74 -0.21
C PRO A 26 -20.93 6.25 -0.40
N GLU A 27 -21.05 7.01 0.68
CA GLU A 27 -20.96 8.47 0.64
C GLU A 27 -19.63 8.90 -0.01
N ARG A 28 -19.73 9.74 -1.05
CA ARG A 28 -18.57 10.28 -1.78
C ARG A 28 -18.56 11.79 -1.68
N LYS A 29 -17.36 12.34 -1.55
CA LYS A 29 -17.10 13.78 -1.68
C LYS A 29 -16.69 14.09 -3.11
N TYR A 30 -16.87 15.34 -3.56
CA TYR A 30 -16.48 15.81 -4.90
C TYR A 30 -17.27 15.14 -6.03
N LEU A 31 -18.59 15.39 -6.00
CA LEU A 31 -19.53 14.93 -7.02
C LEU A 31 -19.98 16.11 -7.87
N ILE A 32 -20.13 15.88 -9.16
CA ILE A 32 -20.73 16.82 -10.11
C ILE A 32 -21.98 16.14 -10.66
N GLU A 33 -23.15 16.74 -10.46
CA GLU A 33 -24.37 16.24 -11.08
C GLU A 33 -24.29 16.41 -12.60
N VAL A 34 -24.64 15.36 -13.34
CA VAL A 34 -24.53 15.33 -14.80
C VAL A 34 -25.88 15.10 -15.46
N THR A 35 -26.11 15.82 -16.54
CA THR A 35 -27.31 15.69 -17.35
C THR A 35 -27.33 14.37 -18.14
N GLY A 36 -28.51 13.97 -18.61
CA GLY A 36 -28.64 12.79 -19.48
C GLY A 36 -27.78 12.89 -20.76
N GLN A 37 -27.61 14.09 -21.31
CA GLN A 37 -26.75 14.32 -22.47
C GLN A 37 -25.26 14.14 -22.12
N GLN A 38 -24.79 14.76 -21.04
CA GLN A 38 -23.40 14.59 -20.57
C GLN A 38 -23.09 13.13 -20.22
N TRP A 39 -24.06 12.40 -19.66
CA TRP A 39 -23.91 10.97 -19.41
C TRP A 39 -23.65 10.18 -20.70
N GLN A 40 -24.43 10.45 -21.76
CA GLN A 40 -24.25 9.79 -23.05
C GLN A 40 -22.91 10.16 -23.71
N GLU A 41 -22.49 11.42 -23.58
CA GLU A 41 -21.28 11.94 -24.20
C GLU A 41 -19.99 11.48 -23.50
N TYR A 42 -19.97 11.45 -22.16
CA TYR A 42 -18.75 11.20 -21.39
C TYR A 42 -18.72 9.85 -20.67
N ALA A 43 -19.83 9.40 -20.07
CA ALA A 43 -19.84 8.17 -19.29
C ALA A 43 -19.84 6.92 -20.20
N ASN A 44 -20.59 6.96 -21.30
CA ASN A 44 -20.76 5.81 -22.21
C ASN A 44 -19.62 5.63 -23.23
N THR A 45 -18.71 6.61 -23.33
CA THR A 45 -17.65 6.60 -24.36
C THR A 45 -16.36 5.95 -23.90
N ASN A 46 -16.26 5.56 -22.61
CA ASN A 46 -15.08 4.94 -21.99
C ASN A 46 -13.76 5.73 -22.20
N ASN A 47 -13.89 7.03 -22.50
CA ASN A 47 -12.76 7.94 -22.62
C ASN A 47 -12.36 8.46 -21.25
N ARG A 48 -11.06 8.72 -21.08
CA ARG A 48 -10.56 9.39 -19.89
C ARG A 48 -11.06 10.84 -19.94
N THR A 49 -11.65 11.30 -18.83
CA THR A 49 -12.33 12.59 -18.76
C THR A 49 -11.76 13.37 -17.58
N TRP A 50 -11.59 14.67 -17.76
CA TRP A 50 -11.13 15.61 -16.75
C TRP A 50 -12.17 16.70 -16.52
N VAL A 51 -12.14 17.28 -15.32
CA VAL A 51 -13.02 18.32 -14.84
C VAL A 51 -12.30 19.66 -14.89
N ASN A 52 -12.96 20.68 -15.40
CA ASN A 52 -12.51 22.06 -15.27
C ASN A 52 -12.68 22.53 -13.82
N SER A 53 -11.62 23.05 -13.21
CA SER A 53 -11.62 23.43 -11.80
C SER A 53 -12.52 24.63 -11.49
N GLU A 54 -12.82 25.47 -12.48
CA GLU A 54 -13.68 26.66 -12.31
C GLU A 54 -15.12 26.40 -12.75
N THR A 55 -15.30 25.78 -13.92
CA THR A 55 -16.63 25.63 -14.55
C THR A 55 -17.28 24.28 -14.27
N LEU A 56 -16.55 23.32 -13.69
CA LEU A 56 -16.97 21.92 -13.52
C LEU A 56 -17.39 21.21 -14.81
N SER A 57 -16.99 21.76 -15.97
CA SER A 57 -17.23 21.14 -17.28
C SER A 57 -16.25 20.02 -17.56
N PHE A 58 -16.61 19.10 -18.45
CA PHE A 58 -15.80 17.94 -18.81
C PHE A 58 -14.95 18.18 -20.06
N VAL A 59 -13.74 17.63 -20.09
CA VAL A 59 -12.90 17.55 -21.29
C VAL A 59 -12.30 16.15 -21.43
N THR A 60 -12.04 15.74 -22.66
CA THR A 60 -11.40 14.45 -22.99
C THR A 60 -9.97 14.60 -23.49
N ALA A 61 -9.52 15.85 -23.72
CA ALA A 61 -8.13 16.14 -24.03
C ALA A 61 -7.28 15.93 -22.77
N PRO A 62 -6.21 15.09 -22.81
CA PRO A 62 -5.40 14.83 -21.63
C PRO A 62 -4.52 16.03 -21.24
N PRO A 63 -4.13 16.14 -19.96
CA PRO A 63 -3.17 17.14 -19.53
C PRO A 63 -1.79 16.87 -20.14
N PRO A 64 -0.95 17.91 -20.34
CA PRO A 64 0.42 17.77 -20.84
C PRO A 64 1.33 16.92 -19.93
N GLY A 65 0.96 16.78 -18.65
CA GLY A 65 1.71 16.01 -17.67
C GLY A 65 1.03 16.00 -16.31
N ASN A 66 1.78 15.61 -15.29
CA ASN A 66 1.33 15.64 -13.90
C ASN A 66 1.30 17.08 -13.37
N PHE A 67 0.44 17.34 -12.39
CA PHE A 67 0.27 18.66 -11.78
C PHE A 67 -0.15 19.74 -12.78
N TYR A 68 -1.08 19.40 -13.67
CA TYR A 68 -1.78 20.38 -14.49
C TYR A 68 -3.26 20.33 -14.11
N LYS A 69 -3.86 21.51 -13.97
CA LYS A 69 -5.30 21.71 -13.79
C LYS A 69 -5.85 22.47 -14.99
N LEU A 70 -7.12 22.22 -15.30
CA LEU A 70 -7.78 22.90 -16.40
C LEU A 70 -8.47 24.16 -15.89
N GLU A 71 -7.94 25.33 -16.27
CA GLU A 71 -8.48 26.64 -15.94
C GLU A 71 -8.93 27.32 -17.24
N LYS A 72 -10.20 27.74 -17.33
CA LYS A 72 -10.76 28.44 -18.50
C LYS A 72 -10.52 27.76 -19.86
N GLY A 73 -10.39 26.43 -19.86
CA GLY A 73 -10.16 25.63 -21.08
C GLY A 73 -8.68 25.45 -21.45
N GLU A 74 -7.75 25.97 -20.66
CA GLU A 74 -6.31 25.79 -20.84
C GLU A 74 -5.71 24.97 -19.68
N TRP A 75 -4.69 24.17 -20.01
CA TRP A 75 -3.95 23.41 -19.02
C TRP A 75 -2.89 24.28 -18.35
N VAL A 76 -3.09 24.58 -17.07
CA VAL A 76 -2.19 25.40 -16.25
C VAL A 76 -1.45 24.51 -15.25
N PHE A 77 -0.13 24.72 -15.11
CA PHE A 77 0.69 23.96 -14.17
C PHE A 77 0.35 24.36 -12.71
N ASP A 78 -0.01 23.37 -11.90
CA ASP A 78 -0.33 23.54 -10.48
C ASP A 78 0.92 23.40 -9.61
N GLU A 79 1.62 24.53 -9.46
CA GLU A 79 2.83 24.60 -8.63
C GLU A 79 2.53 24.33 -7.14
N THR A 80 1.32 24.64 -6.67
CA THR A 80 0.93 24.42 -5.26
C THR A 80 0.75 22.93 -4.98
N GLN A 81 0.01 22.23 -5.83
CA GLN A 81 -0.14 20.78 -5.74
C GLN A 81 1.20 20.06 -5.86
N MET A 82 2.04 20.48 -6.82
CA MET A 82 3.37 19.91 -6.99
C MET A 82 4.26 20.12 -5.75
N ARG A 83 4.23 21.30 -5.13
CA ARG A 83 4.97 21.57 -3.87
C ARG A 83 4.46 20.73 -2.70
N MET A 84 3.14 20.56 -2.57
CA MET A 84 2.55 19.70 -1.52
C MET A 84 3.00 18.25 -1.69
N VAL A 85 2.84 17.68 -2.89
CA VAL A 85 3.25 16.29 -3.15
C VAL A 85 4.76 16.10 -2.96
N LEU A 86 5.58 17.06 -3.39
CA LEU A 86 7.03 17.02 -3.17
C LEU A 86 7.37 17.05 -1.67
N SER A 87 6.67 17.87 -0.87
CA SER A 87 6.84 17.94 0.58
C SER A 87 6.52 16.60 1.24
N ASP A 88 5.40 15.98 0.88
CA ASP A 88 4.97 14.70 1.44
C ASP A 88 5.96 13.57 1.11
N ILE A 89 6.45 13.52 -0.14
CA ILE A 89 7.47 12.56 -0.57
C ILE A 89 8.77 12.75 0.22
N LYS A 90 9.22 14.00 0.39
CA LYS A 90 10.41 14.29 1.20
C LYS A 90 10.23 13.83 2.64
N ALA A 91 9.09 14.16 3.25
CA ALA A 91 8.76 13.76 4.62
C ALA A 91 8.77 12.23 4.76
N ALA A 92 8.11 11.51 3.85
CA ALA A 92 8.11 10.05 3.83
C ALA A 92 9.53 9.48 3.69
N LYS A 93 10.37 10.07 2.83
CA LYS A 93 11.74 9.59 2.64
C LYS A 93 12.63 9.85 3.84
N ILE A 94 12.49 11.02 4.48
CA ILE A 94 13.17 11.35 5.73
C ILE A 94 12.77 10.36 6.83
N GLN A 95 11.48 10.00 6.90
CA GLN A 95 11.01 9.01 7.88
C GLN A 95 11.63 7.64 7.62
N GLN A 96 11.71 7.17 6.36
CA GLN A 96 12.39 5.93 6.02
C GLN A 96 13.87 5.92 6.44
N ILE A 97 14.58 7.06 6.26
CA ILE A 97 15.98 7.19 6.67
C ILE A 97 16.09 7.06 8.21
N LYS A 98 15.21 7.72 8.96
CA LYS A 98 15.17 7.63 10.42
C LYS A 98 14.89 6.21 10.89
N THR A 99 13.85 5.57 10.34
CA THR A 99 13.52 4.18 10.67
C THR A 99 14.67 3.22 10.37
N ARG A 100 15.36 3.39 9.23
CA ARG A 100 16.53 2.57 8.90
C ARG A 100 17.68 2.79 9.88
N ARG A 101 17.99 4.05 10.24
CA ARG A 101 18.99 4.37 11.26
C ARG A 101 18.66 3.65 12.56
N ASP A 102 17.44 3.83 13.07
CA ASP A 102 17.02 3.25 14.35
C ASP A 102 17.06 1.71 14.33
N THR A 103 16.68 1.11 13.20
CA THR A 103 16.79 -0.34 12.99
C THR A 103 18.23 -0.83 13.06
N VAL A 104 19.17 -0.13 12.40
CA VAL A 104 20.59 -0.53 12.40
C VAL A 104 21.24 -0.26 13.75
N THR A 105 20.92 0.87 14.39
CA THR A 105 21.35 1.21 15.75
C THR A 105 21.00 0.11 16.75
N ALA A 106 19.80 -0.48 16.65
CA ALA A 106 19.37 -1.56 17.52
C ALA A 106 19.85 -2.97 17.10
N ASP A 107 20.55 -3.11 15.97
CA ASP A 107 20.86 -4.40 15.38
C ASP A 107 22.07 -5.07 16.05
N TYR A 108 23.26 -4.53 15.79
CA TYR A 108 24.50 -4.97 16.42
C TYR A 108 25.62 -3.93 16.27
N ILE A 109 26.60 -4.03 17.15
CA ILE A 109 27.91 -3.41 17.02
C ILE A 109 28.98 -4.47 16.73
N ILE A 110 30.12 -4.04 16.20
CA ILE A 110 31.22 -4.95 15.85
C ILE A 110 32.42 -4.66 16.76
N ILE A 111 32.88 -5.68 17.49
CA ILE A 111 34.11 -5.64 18.28
C ILE A 111 34.92 -6.88 17.89
N ASP A 112 36.15 -6.68 17.41
CA ASP A 112 37.06 -7.75 16.99
C ASP A 112 36.42 -8.75 15.99
N GLY A 113 35.60 -8.24 15.07
CA GLY A 113 34.89 -9.06 14.07
C GLY A 113 33.66 -9.82 14.59
N ASN A 114 33.32 -9.68 15.88
CA ASN A 114 32.14 -10.28 16.49
C ASN A 114 30.97 -9.30 16.52
N HIS A 115 29.77 -9.78 16.21
CA HIS A 115 28.56 -8.98 16.16
C HIS A 115 27.80 -9.10 17.50
N PHE A 116 27.90 -8.07 18.33
CA PHE A 116 27.22 -8.00 19.61
C PHE A 116 25.88 -7.28 19.45
N HIS A 117 24.82 -7.88 19.98
CA HIS A 117 23.48 -7.28 19.99
C HIS A 117 23.50 -5.86 20.56
N SER A 118 22.76 -4.95 19.94
CA SER A 118 22.71 -3.54 20.34
C SER A 118 21.28 -3.06 20.61
N ASP A 119 20.34 -3.97 20.86
CA ASP A 119 19.02 -3.61 21.36
C ASP A 119 19.09 -3.03 22.79
N ALA A 120 18.01 -2.41 23.24
CA ALA A 120 17.98 -1.71 24.53
C ALA A 120 18.38 -2.61 25.72
N ASN A 121 17.96 -3.87 25.75
CA ASN A 121 18.29 -4.77 26.85
C ASN A 121 19.77 -5.15 26.81
N SER A 122 20.28 -5.46 25.62
CA SER A 122 21.71 -5.77 25.42
C SER A 122 22.59 -4.60 25.84
N ARG A 123 22.23 -3.36 25.45
CA ARG A 123 22.98 -2.16 25.83
C ARG A 123 23.02 -1.94 27.35
N ILE A 124 21.90 -2.13 28.04
CA ILE A 124 21.85 -2.02 29.52
C ILE A 124 22.81 -3.01 30.18
N GLN A 125 22.83 -4.27 29.70
CA GLN A 125 23.75 -5.29 30.23
C GLN A 125 25.20 -4.93 29.93
N GLN A 126 25.48 -4.47 28.70
CA GLN A 126 26.80 -4.08 28.24
C GLN A 126 27.40 -2.93 29.04
N MET A 127 26.61 -1.99 29.57
CA MET A 127 27.11 -0.93 30.46
C MET A 127 27.78 -1.52 31.72
N SER A 128 27.13 -2.50 32.35
CA SER A 128 27.70 -3.16 33.53
C SER A 128 28.94 -3.99 33.19
N LEU A 129 28.90 -4.70 32.06
CA LEU A 129 30.05 -5.47 31.55
C LEU A 129 31.23 -4.57 31.19
N THR A 130 30.98 -3.37 30.67
CA THR A 130 32.02 -2.38 30.35
C THR A 130 32.84 -2.05 31.58
N ARG A 131 32.16 -1.70 32.68
CA ARG A 131 32.82 -1.41 33.94
C ARG A 131 33.63 -2.60 34.46
N MET A 132 33.07 -3.80 34.40
CA MET A 132 33.78 -5.03 34.81
C MET A 132 35.00 -5.31 33.93
N GLY A 133 34.91 -5.09 32.62
CA GLY A 133 36.05 -5.25 31.70
C GLY A 133 37.17 -4.27 32.02
N GLN A 134 36.83 -3.00 32.26
CA GLN A 134 37.79 -1.95 32.64
C GLN A 134 38.47 -2.25 33.99
N THR A 135 37.75 -2.81 34.96
CA THR A 135 38.31 -3.21 36.27
C THR A 135 38.93 -4.61 36.27
N LYS A 136 38.98 -5.29 35.12
CA LYS A 136 39.49 -6.66 34.96
C LYS A 136 38.76 -7.71 35.83
N GLN A 137 37.46 -7.54 36.01
CA GLN A 137 36.61 -8.38 36.86
C GLN A 137 35.71 -9.34 36.07
N ILE A 138 35.83 -9.42 34.75
CA ILE A 138 35.11 -10.44 33.96
C ILE A 138 35.67 -11.84 34.32
N PRO A 139 34.82 -12.80 34.72
CA PRO A 139 35.25 -14.17 35.01
C PRO A 139 35.82 -14.88 33.77
N ALA A 140 36.92 -15.61 33.94
CA ALA A 140 37.46 -16.47 32.89
C ALA A 140 36.44 -17.54 32.48
N GLY A 141 36.31 -17.79 31.18
CA GLY A 141 35.33 -18.73 30.62
C GLY A 141 33.89 -18.23 30.59
N LEU A 142 33.63 -16.94 30.89
CA LEU A 142 32.30 -16.37 30.68
C LEU A 142 31.96 -16.39 29.18
N MET A 143 30.93 -17.13 28.80
CA MET A 143 30.49 -17.22 27.41
C MET A 143 29.38 -16.21 27.11
N TRP A 144 29.46 -15.55 25.95
CA TRP A 144 28.49 -14.56 25.48
C TRP A 144 28.02 -14.84 24.06
N GLN A 145 26.73 -14.62 23.82
CA GLN A 145 26.09 -14.89 22.53
C GLN A 145 26.32 -13.71 21.55
N THR A 146 26.92 -14.02 20.41
CA THR A 146 27.04 -13.12 19.25
C THR A 146 26.06 -13.51 18.15
N LYS A 147 25.80 -12.59 17.21
CA LYS A 147 24.91 -12.84 16.07
C LYS A 147 25.55 -13.68 14.97
N ASN A 148 26.87 -13.61 14.82
CA ASN A 148 27.59 -14.23 13.70
C ASN A 148 28.38 -15.48 14.10
N ASN A 149 29.01 -15.49 15.28
CA ASN A 149 29.96 -16.53 15.67
C ASN A 149 29.46 -17.45 16.80
N GLY A 150 28.19 -17.32 17.22
CA GLY A 150 27.64 -18.12 18.31
C GLY A 150 28.14 -17.65 19.68
N LEU A 151 28.37 -18.61 20.59
CA LEU A 151 28.94 -18.34 21.92
C LEU A 151 30.46 -18.16 21.81
N ILE A 152 30.95 -17.01 22.27
CA ILE A 152 32.38 -16.72 22.39
C ILE A 152 32.74 -16.42 23.84
N GLU A 153 34.00 -16.57 24.20
CA GLU A 153 34.48 -16.09 25.50
C GLU A 153 34.48 -14.55 25.52
N LEU A 154 33.80 -13.97 26.52
CA LEU A 154 33.81 -12.54 26.75
C LEU A 154 35.03 -12.18 27.60
N THR A 155 36.05 -11.62 26.95
CA THR A 155 37.26 -11.18 27.65
C THR A 155 37.07 -9.79 28.29
N ASN A 156 37.96 -9.43 29.22
CA ASN A 156 38.00 -8.08 29.79
C ASN A 156 38.22 -7.00 28.70
N ASP A 157 39.05 -7.30 27.70
CA ASP A 157 39.36 -6.36 26.62
C ASP A 157 38.17 -6.13 25.68
N ILE A 158 37.40 -7.19 25.37
CA ILE A 158 36.16 -7.05 24.58
C ILE A 158 35.12 -6.27 25.40
N ALA A 159 34.92 -6.65 26.66
CA ALA A 159 33.90 -6.03 27.50
C ALA A 159 34.16 -4.53 27.71
N ALA A 160 35.42 -4.12 27.92
CA ALA A 160 35.81 -2.73 28.12
C ALA A 160 35.51 -1.81 26.92
N GLN A 161 35.29 -2.37 25.72
CA GLN A 161 35.05 -1.61 24.48
C GLN A 161 33.57 -1.31 24.21
N PHE A 162 32.63 -1.98 24.88
CA PHE A 162 31.21 -1.90 24.53
C PHE A 162 30.66 -0.47 24.46
N GLU A 163 30.91 0.36 25.47
CA GLU A 163 30.42 1.75 25.49
C GLU A 163 31.03 2.59 24.38
N THR A 164 32.36 2.59 24.23
CA THR A 164 33.04 3.40 23.20
C THR A 164 32.61 3.01 21.80
N VAL A 165 32.55 1.71 21.50
CA VAL A 165 32.15 1.22 20.18
C VAL A 165 30.66 1.50 19.91
N THR A 166 29.80 1.40 20.93
CA THR A 166 28.38 1.78 20.79
C THR A 166 28.23 3.27 20.48
N MET A 167 28.96 4.12 21.20
CA MET A 167 28.93 5.57 20.98
C MET A 167 29.40 5.94 19.57
N ASP A 168 30.54 5.41 19.13
CA ASP A 168 31.09 5.67 17.79
C ASP A 168 30.14 5.19 16.69
N HIS A 169 29.55 3.99 16.88
CA HIS A 169 28.56 3.44 15.96
C HIS A 169 27.33 4.35 15.83
N ASP A 170 26.76 4.79 16.96
CA ASP A 170 25.59 5.65 16.98
C ASP A 170 25.87 7.02 16.36
N MET A 171 27.03 7.61 16.67
CA MET A 171 27.49 8.87 16.08
C MET A 171 27.64 8.77 14.57
N HIS A 172 28.27 7.70 14.08
CA HIS A 172 28.45 7.47 12.65
C HIS A 172 27.11 7.28 11.92
N LEU A 173 26.21 6.46 12.47
CA LEU A 173 24.88 6.24 11.91
C LEU A 173 24.04 7.53 11.89
N PHE A 174 24.10 8.32 12.97
CA PHE A 174 23.42 9.61 13.03
C PHE A 174 23.96 10.56 11.96
N ALA A 175 25.28 10.73 11.86
CA ALA A 175 25.90 11.60 10.86
C ALA A 175 25.55 11.16 9.42
N ASN A 176 25.53 9.85 9.15
CA ASN A 176 25.12 9.33 7.85
C ASN A 176 23.65 9.61 7.54
N ALA A 177 22.76 9.38 8.51
CA ALA A 177 21.34 9.70 8.37
C ALA A 177 21.13 11.20 8.09
N GLN A 178 21.83 12.09 8.79
CA GLN A 178 21.77 13.53 8.56
C GLN A 178 22.23 13.93 7.14
N ARG A 179 23.32 13.34 6.64
CA ARG A 179 23.77 13.56 5.26
C ARG A 179 22.70 13.20 4.23
N HIS A 180 22.01 12.08 4.42
CA HIS A 180 20.92 11.67 3.52
C HIS A 180 19.67 12.56 3.65
N ILE A 181 19.32 12.99 4.87
CA ILE A 181 18.21 13.92 5.11
C ILE A 181 18.48 15.25 4.39
N ALA A 182 19.67 15.83 4.58
CA ALA A 182 20.07 17.07 3.89
C ALA A 182 20.01 16.93 2.36
N ALA A 183 20.42 15.78 1.82
CA ALA A 183 20.31 15.50 0.39
C ALA A 183 18.85 15.44 -0.10
N VAL A 184 17.93 14.89 0.69
CA VAL A 184 16.48 14.87 0.38
C VAL A 184 15.89 16.28 0.45
N GLU A 185 16.26 17.06 1.46
CA GLU A 185 15.79 18.44 1.63
C GLU A 185 16.23 19.34 0.46
N ALA A 186 17.44 19.14 -0.04
CA ALA A 186 17.98 19.84 -1.21
C ALA A 186 17.26 19.50 -2.54
N LEU A 187 16.46 18.44 -2.61
CA LEU A 187 15.72 18.10 -3.83
C LEU A 187 14.67 19.17 -4.15
N GLY A 188 14.58 19.62 -5.40
CA GLY A 188 13.49 20.50 -5.84
C GLY A 188 13.62 21.98 -5.46
N GLY A 189 14.83 22.47 -5.17
CA GLY A 189 15.10 23.90 -5.03
C GLY A 189 14.93 24.75 -6.31
N TYR A 190 14.57 24.15 -7.46
CA TYR A 190 14.34 24.87 -8.72
C TYR A 190 13.18 24.27 -9.53
N PRO A 191 12.07 25.01 -9.72
CA PRO A 191 11.01 24.63 -10.65
C PRO A 191 11.57 24.68 -12.08
N GLY A 192 11.88 23.52 -12.65
CA GLY A 192 12.37 23.40 -14.03
C GLY A 192 13.43 22.32 -14.29
N SER A 193 14.11 21.82 -13.25
CA SER A 193 15.21 20.86 -13.45
C SER A 193 14.73 19.49 -13.94
N ALA A 194 15.44 18.89 -14.91
CA ALA A 194 15.18 17.54 -15.41
C ALA A 194 15.23 16.48 -14.30
N ARG A 195 16.06 16.71 -13.27
CA ARG A 195 16.13 15.88 -12.05
C ARG A 195 14.82 15.87 -11.26
N LEU A 196 14.14 17.02 -11.16
CA LEU A 196 12.85 17.12 -10.50
C LEU A 196 11.76 16.37 -11.29
N ARG A 197 11.76 16.47 -12.62
CA ARG A 197 10.84 15.72 -13.48
C ARG A 197 11.05 14.20 -13.38
N LEU A 198 12.31 13.75 -13.32
CA LEU A 198 12.66 12.33 -13.17
C LEU A 198 12.31 11.81 -11.76
N PHE A 199 12.62 12.58 -10.71
CA PHE A 199 12.26 12.23 -9.33
C PHE A 199 10.74 12.18 -9.14
N ILE A 200 10.00 13.13 -9.72
CA ILE A 200 8.53 13.12 -9.74
C ILE A 200 7.99 11.93 -10.53
N ARG A 201 8.55 11.60 -11.71
CA ARG A 201 8.12 10.40 -12.46
C ARG A 201 8.36 9.12 -11.66
N LEU A 202 9.47 9.02 -10.93
CA LEU A 202 9.78 7.88 -10.06
C LEU A 202 8.95 7.86 -8.77
N ALA A 203 8.56 9.01 -8.22
CA ALA A 203 7.83 9.11 -6.96
C ALA A 203 6.29 9.16 -7.13
N ALA A 204 5.78 9.65 -8.26
CA ALA A 204 4.37 9.54 -8.64
C ALA A 204 3.97 8.10 -9.02
N MET A 205 4.95 7.20 -9.17
CA MET A 205 4.76 5.76 -8.99
C MET A 205 4.65 5.42 -7.48
N SER A 206 3.84 6.19 -6.75
CA SER A 206 3.44 5.89 -5.38
C SER A 206 2.82 4.50 -5.40
N GLN A 207 3.54 3.55 -4.84
CA GLN A 207 3.11 2.17 -4.69
C GLN A 207 1.99 2.15 -3.65
N THR A 208 0.76 2.50 -4.04
CA THR A 208 -0.41 2.00 -3.32
C THR A 208 -0.32 0.49 -3.42
N THR A 209 0.09 -0.15 -2.33
CA THR A 209 0.28 -1.60 -2.33
C THR A 209 -1.09 -2.22 -2.52
N VAL A 210 -1.29 -2.86 -3.67
CA VAL A 210 -2.49 -3.65 -3.93
C VAL A 210 -2.28 -4.99 -3.27
N TRP A 211 -3.26 -5.43 -2.50
CA TRP A 211 -3.24 -6.71 -1.81
C TRP A 211 -4.25 -7.65 -2.46
N LEU A 212 -3.87 -8.92 -2.57
CA LEU A 212 -4.83 -10.00 -2.74
C LEU A 212 -5.27 -10.46 -1.35
N ALA A 213 -6.51 -10.17 -0.98
CA ALA A 213 -7.10 -10.56 0.30
C ALA A 213 -7.84 -11.89 0.13
N CYS A 214 -7.35 -12.95 0.78
CA CYS A 214 -7.92 -14.29 0.74
C CYS A 214 -8.67 -14.61 2.03
N TYR A 215 -9.97 -14.87 1.95
CA TYR A 215 -10.84 -15.19 3.08
C TYR A 215 -10.75 -16.68 3.48
N LYS A 216 -10.44 -16.93 4.74
CA LYS A 216 -10.27 -18.27 5.34
C LYS A 216 -11.58 -19.02 5.59
N GLY A 217 -12.75 -18.50 5.22
CA GLY A 217 -14.03 -19.24 5.28
C GLY A 217 -14.53 -19.61 6.68
N ARG A 218 -14.12 -18.88 7.73
CA ARG A 218 -14.59 -19.07 9.11
C ARG A 218 -15.73 -18.09 9.39
N SER A 219 -16.90 -18.36 8.83
CA SER A 219 -18.11 -17.57 9.09
C SER A 219 -18.79 -17.99 10.40
N GLU A 220 -19.11 -17.04 11.27
CA GLU A 220 -19.97 -17.23 12.46
C GLU A 220 -21.46 -17.34 12.13
N TYR A 221 -21.88 -17.00 10.91
CA TYR A 221 -23.28 -17.11 10.48
C TYR A 221 -23.71 -18.58 10.29
N ARG A 222 -24.87 -18.96 10.86
CA ARG A 222 -25.52 -20.27 10.67
C ARG A 222 -26.25 -20.32 9.30
N GLY A 223 -26.10 -21.41 8.53
CA GLY A 223 -26.90 -21.68 7.32
C GLY A 223 -26.12 -21.97 6.03
N ILE A 224 -26.79 -21.78 4.87
CA ILE A 224 -26.35 -22.14 3.50
C ILE A 224 -24.96 -21.59 3.14
N ALA A 225 -24.59 -20.41 3.67
CA ALA A 225 -23.27 -19.80 3.43
C ALA A 225 -22.11 -20.67 3.95
N ARG A 226 -22.25 -21.33 5.11
CA ARG A 226 -21.22 -22.26 5.62
C ARG A 226 -21.10 -23.51 4.76
N PHE A 227 -22.20 -23.98 4.17
CA PHE A 227 -22.19 -25.13 3.28
C PHE A 227 -21.47 -24.83 1.96
N VAL A 228 -21.70 -23.64 1.38
CA VAL A 228 -20.99 -23.18 0.17
C VAL A 228 -19.50 -22.94 0.43
N ASP A 229 -19.15 -22.34 1.57
CA ASP A 229 -17.74 -22.15 1.97
C ASP A 229 -17.04 -23.50 2.20
N TRP A 230 -17.73 -24.47 2.82
CA TRP A 230 -17.22 -25.83 3.02
C TRP A 230 -17.06 -26.59 1.69
N LEU A 231 -18.05 -26.49 0.80
CA LEU A 231 -18.04 -27.16 -0.51
C LEU A 231 -16.90 -26.62 -1.39
N THR A 232 -16.74 -25.29 -1.45
CA THR A 232 -15.64 -24.64 -2.19
C THR A 232 -14.28 -25.14 -1.70
N ARG A 233 -14.06 -25.22 -0.38
CA ARG A 233 -12.80 -25.72 0.20
C ARG A 233 -12.57 -27.20 -0.06
N LYS A 234 -13.62 -28.02 -0.03
CA LYS A 234 -13.52 -29.45 -0.31
C LYS A 234 -13.20 -29.73 -1.77
N VAL A 235 -13.77 -28.97 -2.71
CA VAL A 235 -13.54 -29.18 -4.14
C VAL A 235 -12.21 -28.56 -4.62
N THR A 236 -11.87 -27.36 -4.14
CA THR A 236 -10.57 -26.71 -4.47
C THR A 236 -9.38 -27.27 -3.69
N ARG A 237 -9.62 -28.15 -2.70
CA ARG A 237 -8.64 -28.66 -1.72
C ARG A 237 -7.84 -27.55 -1.01
N GLY A 238 -8.35 -26.33 -1.01
CA GLY A 238 -7.71 -25.14 -0.45
C GLY A 238 -8.29 -24.69 0.90
N ILE A 239 -7.54 -23.85 1.62
CA ILE A 239 -7.97 -23.27 2.90
C ILE A 239 -8.80 -21.98 2.73
N TYR A 240 -8.90 -21.46 1.51
CA TYR A 240 -9.62 -20.22 1.19
C TYR A 240 -10.95 -20.49 0.49
N SER A 241 -11.90 -19.57 0.68
CA SER A 241 -13.27 -19.67 0.13
C SER A 241 -13.66 -18.46 -0.72
N HIS A 242 -12.98 -17.33 -0.54
CA HIS A 242 -13.23 -16.09 -1.28
C HIS A 242 -11.94 -15.29 -1.39
N CYS A 243 -11.78 -14.51 -2.45
CA CYS A 243 -10.64 -13.64 -2.65
C CYS A 243 -11.09 -12.28 -3.21
N GLU A 244 -10.45 -11.20 -2.77
CA GLU A 244 -10.77 -9.82 -3.16
C GLU A 244 -9.47 -9.05 -3.47
N LEU A 245 -9.50 -8.09 -4.39
CA LEU A 245 -8.42 -7.11 -4.58
C LEU A 245 -8.62 -5.99 -3.57
N ALA A 246 -7.70 -5.83 -2.63
CA ALA A 246 -7.78 -4.86 -1.56
C ALA A 246 -6.78 -3.73 -1.77
N VAL A 247 -7.27 -2.50 -1.68
CA VAL A 247 -6.46 -1.28 -1.71
C VAL A 247 -6.58 -0.61 -0.37
N GLU A 248 -5.45 -0.23 0.24
CA GLU A 248 -5.44 0.44 1.54
C GLU A 248 -6.20 1.78 1.47
N HIS A 249 -7.18 1.97 2.36
CA HIS A 249 -8.04 3.16 2.41
C HIS A 249 -7.77 4.03 3.66
N GLY A 250 -6.92 3.55 4.58
CA GLY A 250 -6.58 4.20 5.85
C GLY A 250 -7.33 3.59 7.04
N GLY A 251 -6.82 3.78 8.25
CA GLY A 251 -7.52 3.38 9.48
C GLY A 251 -7.75 1.87 9.65
N ASN A 252 -6.93 1.03 9.01
CA ASN A 252 -7.08 -0.44 8.95
C ASN A 252 -8.28 -0.94 8.12
N GLU A 253 -8.83 -0.07 7.27
CA GLU A 253 -9.88 -0.37 6.31
C GLU A 253 -9.32 -0.45 4.89
N TYR A 254 -9.90 -1.34 4.09
CA TYR A 254 -9.45 -1.62 2.73
C TYR A 254 -10.64 -1.49 1.78
N LEU A 255 -10.42 -0.82 0.66
CA LEU A 255 -11.34 -0.82 -0.46
C LEU A 255 -11.13 -2.14 -1.23
N CYS A 256 -12.06 -3.07 -1.03
CA CYS A 256 -12.02 -4.39 -1.63
C CYS A 256 -12.90 -4.48 -2.88
N TYR A 257 -12.32 -4.93 -4.00
CA TYR A 257 -13.01 -5.23 -5.24
C TYR A 257 -13.17 -6.75 -5.39
N SER A 258 -14.41 -7.22 -5.54
CA SER A 258 -14.70 -8.65 -5.68
C SER A 258 -16.00 -8.94 -6.42
N ALA A 259 -16.10 -10.14 -6.99
CA ALA A 259 -17.38 -10.69 -7.45
C ALA A 259 -18.03 -11.46 -6.29
N SER A 260 -19.09 -10.93 -5.70
CA SER A 260 -19.72 -11.51 -4.51
C SER A 260 -21.01 -12.23 -4.83
N PHE A 261 -21.11 -13.48 -4.36
CA PHE A 261 -22.35 -14.27 -4.39
C PHE A 261 -23.51 -13.58 -3.65
N ARG A 262 -23.21 -12.94 -2.52
CA ARG A 262 -24.23 -12.29 -1.67
C ARG A 262 -24.80 -11.04 -2.30
N ASP A 263 -24.06 -10.39 -3.19
CA ASP A 263 -24.41 -9.11 -3.82
C ASP A 263 -24.68 -9.26 -5.32
N ARG A 264 -24.77 -10.51 -5.80
CA ARG A 264 -25.22 -10.89 -7.16
C ARG A 264 -24.36 -10.31 -8.31
N GLY A 265 -23.14 -9.85 -8.05
CA GLY A 265 -22.25 -9.29 -9.07
C GLY A 265 -20.91 -8.77 -8.54
N VAL A 266 -20.19 -8.06 -9.42
CA VAL A 266 -18.92 -7.35 -9.12
C VAL A 266 -19.20 -6.09 -8.29
N ARG A 267 -18.48 -5.91 -7.18
CA ARG A 267 -18.67 -4.80 -6.22
C ARG A 267 -17.32 -4.24 -5.75
N GLY A 268 -17.33 -2.98 -5.35
CA GLY A 268 -16.29 -2.35 -4.52
C GLY A 268 -16.87 -2.04 -3.14
N LYS A 269 -16.27 -2.54 -2.06
CA LYS A 269 -16.74 -2.27 -0.69
C LYS A 269 -15.57 -2.00 0.25
N ILE A 270 -15.70 -0.97 1.09
CA ILE A 270 -14.76 -0.71 2.17
C ILE A 270 -15.08 -1.70 3.30
N ILE A 271 -14.12 -2.55 3.63
CA ILE A 271 -14.24 -3.48 4.75
C ILE A 271 -12.94 -3.54 5.56
N PRO A 272 -13.03 -3.75 6.88
CA PRO A 272 -11.86 -4.12 7.67
C PRO A 272 -11.43 -5.55 7.32
N LEU A 273 -10.12 -5.76 7.20
CA LEU A 273 -9.52 -7.07 6.91
C LEU A 273 -8.69 -7.56 8.10
N PRO A 274 -9.34 -8.07 9.17
CA PRO A 274 -8.62 -8.57 10.34
C PRO A 274 -7.89 -9.88 10.02
N ASP A 275 -6.67 -10.02 10.54
CA ASP A 275 -5.71 -11.07 10.18
C ASP A 275 -6.15 -12.49 10.63
N ASP A 276 -7.08 -12.57 11.58
CA ASP A 276 -7.70 -13.82 12.05
C ASP A 276 -8.57 -14.48 10.97
N LYS A 277 -9.11 -13.68 10.04
CA LYS A 277 -10.09 -14.10 9.01
C LYS A 277 -9.54 -14.00 7.59
N TRP A 278 -8.54 -13.16 7.35
CA TRP A 278 -8.01 -12.86 6.02
C TRP A 278 -6.49 -13.03 5.98
N ASP A 279 -5.99 -13.62 4.88
CA ASP A 279 -4.58 -13.54 4.52
C ASP A 279 -4.41 -12.50 3.41
N LYS A 280 -3.46 -11.59 3.56
CA LYS A 280 -3.16 -10.53 2.59
C LYS A 280 -1.83 -10.83 1.89
N LEU A 281 -1.86 -10.96 0.57
CA LEU A 281 -0.67 -11.20 -0.25
C LEU A 281 -0.39 -9.95 -1.11
N PRO A 282 0.81 -9.34 -1.04
CA PRO A 282 1.11 -8.15 -1.82
C PRO A 282 1.19 -8.48 -3.32
N LEU A 283 0.54 -7.67 -4.15
CA LEU A 283 0.57 -7.77 -5.61
C LEU A 283 1.45 -6.67 -6.20
N LYS A 284 2.14 -7.00 -7.29
CA LYS A 284 2.83 -6.02 -8.15
C LYS A 284 1.83 -5.40 -9.12
N ALA A 285 0.83 -4.71 -8.60
CA ALA A 285 -0.17 -4.00 -9.38
C ALA A 285 -0.34 -2.58 -8.85
N THR A 286 -0.67 -1.65 -9.73
CA THR A 286 -0.94 -0.26 -9.39
C THR A 286 -2.43 -0.01 -9.24
N LEU A 287 -2.81 0.96 -8.40
CA LEU A 287 -4.22 1.35 -8.22
C LEU A 287 -4.95 1.64 -9.54
N PRO A 288 -4.37 2.38 -10.51
CA PRO A 288 -5.02 2.62 -11.80
C PRO A 288 -5.27 1.36 -12.62
N GLU A 289 -4.40 0.34 -12.52
CA GLU A 289 -4.58 -0.95 -13.20
C GLU A 289 -5.73 -1.75 -12.58
N VAL A 290 -5.83 -1.78 -11.25
CA VAL A 290 -6.91 -2.44 -10.51
C VAL A 290 -8.25 -1.79 -10.82
N GLU A 291 -8.30 -0.45 -10.85
CA GLU A 291 -9.52 0.29 -11.19
C GLU A 291 -9.91 0.11 -12.66
N ALA A 292 -8.94 0.10 -13.58
CA ALA A 292 -9.21 -0.19 -15.00
C ALA A 292 -9.73 -1.62 -15.20
N PHE A 293 -9.16 -2.58 -14.47
CA PHE A 293 -9.60 -3.97 -14.46
C PHE A 293 -11.01 -4.13 -13.88
N PHE A 294 -11.32 -3.42 -12.80
CA PHE A 294 -12.65 -3.37 -12.19
C PHE A 294 -13.67 -2.76 -13.17
N ARG A 295 -13.36 -1.61 -13.78
CA ARG A 295 -14.23 -0.95 -14.78
C ARG A 295 -14.54 -1.85 -15.98
N LYS A 296 -13.57 -2.63 -16.46
CA LYS A 296 -13.75 -3.61 -17.57
C LYS A 296 -14.75 -4.73 -17.23
N HIS A 297 -14.92 -5.04 -15.95
CA HIS A 297 -15.78 -6.13 -15.46
C HIS A 297 -17.00 -5.63 -14.67
N ASN A 298 -17.14 -4.31 -14.52
CA ASN A 298 -18.27 -3.66 -13.85
C ASN A 298 -19.58 -3.96 -14.59
N GLY A 299 -20.63 -4.31 -13.86
CA GLY A 299 -21.93 -4.70 -14.43
C GLY A 299 -22.07 -6.18 -14.86
N LYS A 300 -21.01 -7.00 -14.78
CA LYS A 300 -21.15 -8.46 -15.01
C LYS A 300 -21.88 -9.13 -13.85
N ARG A 301 -22.91 -9.93 -14.16
CA ARG A 301 -23.69 -10.69 -13.17
C ARG A 301 -22.86 -11.88 -12.66
N TYR A 302 -23.04 -12.23 -11.38
CA TYR A 302 -22.34 -13.37 -10.78
C TYR A 302 -22.68 -14.69 -11.51
N ASP A 303 -21.68 -15.51 -11.88
CA ASP A 303 -21.97 -16.80 -12.54
C ASP A 303 -22.42 -17.88 -11.54
N TRP A 304 -23.74 -17.98 -11.34
CA TRP A 304 -24.35 -19.03 -10.54
C TRP A 304 -24.06 -20.45 -11.06
N GLN A 305 -23.88 -20.64 -12.38
CA GLN A 305 -23.64 -21.96 -12.97
C GLN A 305 -22.14 -22.31 -13.00
N GLY A 306 -21.24 -21.32 -13.09
CA GLY A 306 -19.79 -21.53 -12.94
C GLY A 306 -19.38 -21.89 -11.51
N ALA A 307 -19.96 -21.24 -10.51
CA ALA A 307 -19.73 -21.56 -9.09
C ALA A 307 -20.22 -22.96 -8.70
N LEU A 308 -21.33 -23.45 -9.29
CA LEU A 308 -21.77 -24.84 -9.16
C LEU A 308 -21.01 -25.81 -10.09
N GLY A 309 -20.53 -25.36 -11.24
CA GLY A 309 -19.82 -26.15 -12.25
C GLY A 309 -18.43 -26.63 -11.82
N ILE A 310 -17.84 -26.04 -10.79
CA ILE A 310 -16.65 -26.59 -10.10
C ILE A 310 -16.96 -27.98 -9.50
N ALA A 311 -18.22 -28.27 -9.15
CA ALA A 311 -18.62 -29.62 -8.71
C ALA A 311 -18.82 -30.60 -9.88
N LEU A 312 -19.11 -30.12 -11.09
CA LEU A 312 -19.38 -30.94 -12.29
C LEU A 312 -18.87 -30.22 -13.56
N TYR A 313 -17.56 -30.34 -13.80
CA TYR A 313 -16.82 -30.14 -15.06
C TYR A 313 -17.62 -29.52 -16.23
N ASN A 314 -17.67 -28.17 -16.40
CA ASN A 314 -18.01 -27.57 -17.70
C ASN A 314 -17.65 -26.08 -17.93
N ARG A 315 -17.62 -25.73 -19.24
CA ARG A 315 -17.16 -24.56 -20.01
C ARG A 315 -17.40 -23.12 -19.48
N GLU A 316 -16.35 -22.30 -19.61
CA GLU A 316 -16.31 -20.83 -19.42
C GLU A 316 -17.41 -20.08 -20.19
N ARG A 317 -18.02 -19.09 -19.55
CA ARG A 317 -18.98 -18.15 -20.17
C ARG A 317 -18.48 -16.71 -20.11
N LYS A 318 -18.48 -16.03 -21.26
CA LYS A 318 -17.85 -14.70 -21.43
C LYS A 318 -18.60 -13.56 -20.72
N ASP A 319 -19.85 -13.78 -20.34
CA ASP A 319 -20.80 -12.79 -19.81
C ASP A 319 -20.96 -12.81 -18.28
N LYS A 320 -20.34 -13.76 -17.57
CA LYS A 320 -20.47 -13.92 -16.11
C LYS A 320 -19.12 -14.29 -15.48
N LEU A 321 -18.89 -13.94 -14.21
CA LEU A 321 -17.62 -14.18 -13.51
C LEU A 321 -17.86 -14.64 -12.06
N PHE A 322 -16.98 -15.50 -11.54
CA PHE A 322 -16.90 -15.83 -10.10
C PHE A 322 -15.54 -15.42 -9.49
N CYS A 323 -15.42 -15.54 -8.16
CA CYS A 323 -14.39 -14.86 -7.35
C CYS A 323 -12.94 -15.08 -7.82
N SER A 324 -12.55 -16.30 -8.22
CA SER A 324 -11.19 -16.58 -8.70
C SER A 324 -10.99 -16.31 -10.19
N GLU A 325 -12.06 -16.27 -11.00
CA GLU A 325 -11.99 -15.83 -12.40
C GLU A 325 -11.87 -14.31 -12.51
N PHE A 326 -12.48 -13.57 -11.57
CA PHE A 326 -12.28 -12.13 -11.46
C PHE A 326 -10.83 -11.76 -11.11
N LEU A 327 -9.99 -12.69 -10.67
CA LEU A 327 -8.60 -12.43 -10.28
C LEU A 327 -7.58 -12.99 -11.28
N ARG A 328 -8.05 -13.59 -12.37
CA ARG A 328 -7.25 -14.18 -13.45
C ARG A 328 -7.10 -13.17 -14.59
#